data_AF-A0A292RC85-F1
#
_entry.id   AF-A0A292RC85-F1
#
_cell.length_a   1.000
_cell.length_b   1.000
_cell.length_c   1.000
_cell.angle_alpha   90.00
_cell.angle_beta   90.00
_cell.angle_gamma   90.00
#
_symmetry.space_group_name_H-M   'P 1'
#
loop_
_entity.id
_entity.type
_entity.pdbx_description
1 polymer ?
#
loop_
_entity_poly.entity_id
_entity_poly.type
_entity_poly.pdbx_seq_one_letter_code
_entity_poly.pdbx_strand_id
1 'polypeptide(L)'
;MKKLLLFTIALVFMCCTQVQAANVNTVKAAIVKHSIEMGVDPAITLSIAKTESGFRHEARSSHGAVGVFQLMPSTARRMGLNPYSLDDNIKGGIMYYKSMYKMFGSMELALAAYNAGPANVKKYRAVPPYKETKRFVAGIMSDYNHFKAHPDPAMIAVKKPTPVANRTVVAVQTPKVPAGAAKMVAKAPVKSAPLPVSRFEEARKVNAQMIKAMPMEGELKSQSVAI
;
A
#
# COMPACT_ATOMS: atom_id res chain seq x y z
N MET A 1 19.00 21.19 -50.71
CA MET A 1 19.04 19.89 -49.99
C MET A 1 19.50 20.00 -48.52
N LYS A 2 20.51 20.84 -48.17
CA LYS A 2 20.97 20.99 -46.77
C LYS A 2 19.95 21.65 -45.81
N LYS A 3 19.06 22.53 -46.31
CA LYS A 3 18.01 23.19 -45.50
C LYS A 3 16.81 22.28 -45.17
N LEU A 4 16.61 21.19 -45.91
CA LEU A 4 15.52 20.23 -45.69
C LEU A 4 15.89 19.16 -44.63
N LEU A 5 17.19 18.85 -44.50
CA LEU A 5 17.72 17.91 -43.51
C LEU A 5 17.79 18.49 -42.08
N LEU A 6 17.92 19.82 -41.96
CA LEU A 6 17.90 20.53 -40.67
C LEU A 6 16.48 20.62 -40.08
N PHE A 7 15.44 20.67 -40.90
CA PHE A 7 14.05 20.69 -40.44
C PHE A 7 13.57 19.34 -39.89
N THR A 8 14.07 18.22 -40.40
CA THR A 8 13.73 16.87 -39.91
C THR A 8 14.34 16.55 -38.55
N ILE A 9 15.51 17.11 -38.21
CA ILE A 9 16.15 16.89 -36.90
C ILE A 9 15.43 17.68 -35.80
N ALA A 10 14.91 18.87 -36.11
CA ALA A 10 14.11 19.66 -35.16
C ALA A 10 12.73 19.02 -34.86
N LEU A 11 12.13 18.32 -35.84
CA LEU A 11 10.83 17.65 -35.68
C LEU A 11 10.92 16.41 -34.76
N VAL A 12 12.05 15.70 -34.78
CA VAL A 12 12.28 14.51 -33.92
C VAL A 12 12.54 14.91 -32.45
N PHE A 13 13.16 16.07 -32.19
CA PHE A 13 13.32 16.60 -30.83
C PHE A 13 12.01 17.16 -30.23
N MET A 14 11.08 17.62 -31.07
CA MET A 14 9.80 18.20 -30.63
C MET A 14 8.75 17.14 -30.20
N CYS A 15 8.95 15.86 -30.53
CA CYS A 15 8.02 14.77 -30.19
C CYS A 15 8.44 13.95 -28.95
N CYS A 16 9.54 14.32 -28.28
CA CYS A 16 9.96 13.69 -27.04
C CYS A 16 9.29 14.42 -25.87
N THR A 17 8.00 14.17 -25.64
CA THR A 17 7.35 14.61 -24.41
C THR A 17 8.12 14.03 -23.24
N GLN A 18 8.73 14.89 -22.41
CA GLN A 18 9.34 14.43 -21.17
C GLN A 18 8.21 13.79 -20.34
N VAL A 19 8.33 12.50 -20.06
CA VAL A 19 7.50 11.86 -19.03
C VAL A 19 7.93 12.52 -17.72
N GLN A 20 7.14 13.48 -17.25
CA GLN A 20 7.44 14.20 -16.03
C GLN A 20 7.24 13.24 -14.85
N ALA A 21 8.29 12.98 -14.08
CA ALA A 21 8.20 12.22 -12.84
C ALA A 21 7.08 12.78 -11.94
N ALA A 22 6.26 11.90 -11.38
CA ALA A 22 5.18 12.32 -10.49
C ALA A 22 5.74 13.08 -9.27
N ASN A 23 5.16 14.23 -8.94
CA ASN A 23 5.53 15.00 -7.75
C ASN A 23 5.28 14.16 -6.48
N VAL A 24 6.21 14.22 -5.52
CA VAL A 24 6.13 13.48 -4.24
C VAL A 24 4.80 13.69 -3.51
N ASN A 25 4.24 14.91 -3.52
CA ASN A 25 2.94 15.18 -2.88
C ASN A 25 1.79 14.45 -3.60
N THR A 26 1.83 14.36 -4.92
CA THR A 26 0.87 13.59 -5.72
C THR A 26 1.00 12.10 -5.42
N VAL A 27 2.23 11.57 -5.33
CA VAL A 27 2.48 10.18 -4.94
C VAL A 27 1.92 9.88 -3.55
N LYS A 28 2.21 10.72 -2.56
CA LYS A 28 1.68 10.58 -1.19
C LYS A 28 0.16 10.63 -1.15
N ALA A 29 -0.47 11.55 -1.88
CA ALA A 29 -1.93 11.63 -1.97
C ALA A 29 -2.53 10.36 -2.60
N ALA A 30 -1.92 9.82 -3.65
CA ALA A 30 -2.34 8.56 -4.26
C ALA A 30 -2.17 7.37 -3.29
N ILE A 31 -1.06 7.31 -2.54
CA ILE A 31 -0.86 6.30 -1.49
C ILE A 31 -1.98 6.37 -0.46
N VAL A 32 -2.26 7.56 0.09
CA VAL A 32 -3.30 7.74 1.12
C VAL A 32 -4.67 7.34 0.58
N LYS A 33 -5.02 7.76 -0.64
CA LYS A 33 -6.28 7.40 -1.30
C LYS A 33 -6.44 5.88 -1.40
N HIS A 34 -5.50 5.19 -2.04
CA HIS A 34 -5.58 3.73 -2.23
C HIS A 34 -5.54 2.97 -0.90
N SER A 35 -4.80 3.48 0.09
CA SER A 35 -4.77 2.88 1.43
C SER A 35 -6.15 2.88 2.08
N ILE A 36 -6.86 4.01 2.02
CA ILE A 36 -8.22 4.15 2.57
C ILE A 36 -9.20 3.26 1.81
N GLU A 37 -9.19 3.31 0.47
CA GLU A 37 -10.05 2.48 -0.39
C GLU A 37 -9.88 0.97 -0.11
N MET A 38 -8.65 0.56 0.25
CA MET A 38 -8.32 -0.82 0.54
C MET A 38 -8.41 -1.20 2.03
N GLY A 39 -8.75 -0.26 2.91
CA GLY A 39 -8.86 -0.47 4.35
C GLY A 39 -7.53 -0.77 5.04
N VAL A 40 -6.44 -0.14 4.58
CA VAL A 40 -5.10 -0.22 5.18
C VAL A 40 -4.75 1.15 5.77
N ASP A 41 -4.17 1.19 6.97
CA ASP A 41 -3.79 2.47 7.61
C ASP A 41 -2.80 3.24 6.71
N PRO A 42 -3.12 4.47 6.28
CA PRO A 42 -2.23 5.26 5.43
C PRO A 42 -0.84 5.50 6.04
N ALA A 43 -0.71 5.49 7.37
CA ALA A 43 0.59 5.66 8.00
C ALA A 43 1.54 4.51 7.64
N ILE A 44 1.07 3.26 7.62
CA ILE A 44 1.96 2.11 7.34
C ILE A 44 2.34 2.06 5.86
N THR A 45 1.43 2.40 4.96
CA THR A 45 1.70 2.39 3.52
C THR A 45 2.64 3.54 3.11
N LEU A 46 2.52 4.71 3.74
CA LEU A 46 3.49 5.80 3.57
C LEU A 46 4.88 5.40 4.10
N SER A 47 4.97 4.72 5.25
CA SER A 47 6.24 4.24 5.79
C SER A 47 6.92 3.21 4.89
N ILE A 48 6.16 2.27 4.32
CA ILE A 48 6.67 1.30 3.34
C ILE A 48 7.19 2.06 2.11
N ALA A 49 6.37 2.89 1.48
CA ALA A 49 6.77 3.64 0.28
C ALA A 49 7.99 4.55 0.50
N LYS A 50 8.11 5.15 1.69
CA LYS A 50 9.29 5.93 2.07
C LYS A 50 10.55 5.07 2.13
N THR A 51 10.47 3.89 2.74
CA THR A 51 11.60 2.96 2.86
C THR A 51 11.99 2.37 1.51
N GLU A 52 11.02 2.00 0.68
CA GLU A 52 11.26 1.35 -0.62
C GLU A 52 11.92 2.28 -1.64
N SER A 53 11.38 3.49 -1.80
CA SER A 53 11.78 4.36 -2.90
C SER A 53 12.00 5.82 -2.50
N GLY A 54 11.67 6.21 -1.27
CA GLY A 54 11.54 7.60 -0.90
C GLY A 54 10.46 8.32 -1.73
N PHE A 55 9.36 7.63 -2.04
CA PHE A 55 8.25 8.10 -2.88
C PHE A 55 8.58 8.34 -4.36
N ARG A 56 9.66 7.74 -4.88
CA ARG A 56 10.06 7.90 -6.28
C ARG A 56 9.33 6.91 -7.19
N HIS A 57 8.46 7.42 -8.06
CA HIS A 57 7.72 6.59 -9.02
C HIS A 57 8.62 5.90 -10.06
N GLU A 58 9.75 6.50 -10.41
CA GLU A 58 10.66 5.96 -11.43
C GLU A 58 11.78 5.10 -10.85
N ALA A 59 11.76 4.83 -9.54
CA ALA A 59 12.80 4.04 -8.88
C ALA A 59 12.94 2.65 -9.50
N ARG A 60 14.18 2.21 -9.69
CA ARG A 60 14.53 0.86 -10.15
C ARG A 60 15.68 0.31 -9.32
N SER A 61 15.52 -0.89 -8.76
CA SER A 61 16.61 -1.57 -8.06
C SER A 61 17.52 -2.31 -9.04
N SER A 62 18.71 -2.69 -8.57
CA SER A 62 19.62 -3.57 -9.31
C SER A 62 19.04 -4.97 -9.58
N HIS A 63 18.05 -5.39 -8.80
CA HIS A 63 17.37 -6.68 -8.94
C HIS A 63 16.10 -6.60 -9.80
N GLY A 64 15.78 -5.40 -10.33
CA GLY A 64 14.66 -5.20 -11.26
C GLY A 64 13.33 -4.85 -10.61
N ALA A 65 13.32 -4.56 -9.31
CA ALA A 65 12.16 -3.99 -8.62
C ALA A 65 11.88 -2.57 -9.08
N VAL A 66 10.62 -2.17 -9.18
CA VAL A 66 10.24 -0.88 -9.79
C VAL A 66 9.21 -0.09 -8.99
N GLY A 67 9.32 1.23 -9.10
CA GLY A 67 8.34 2.19 -8.63
C GLY A 67 8.31 2.40 -7.13
N VAL A 68 7.20 3.01 -6.69
CA VAL A 68 7.00 3.56 -5.35
C VAL A 68 7.13 2.47 -4.27
N PHE A 69 6.58 1.29 -4.52
CA PHE A 69 6.59 0.13 -3.62
C PHE A 69 7.60 -0.94 -4.03
N GLN A 70 8.51 -0.61 -4.95
CA GLN A 70 9.54 -1.51 -5.48
C GLN A 70 8.98 -2.87 -5.93
N LEU A 71 7.84 -2.89 -6.63
CA LEU A 71 7.27 -4.15 -7.12
C LEU A 71 8.18 -4.86 -8.12
N MET A 72 8.40 -6.16 -7.91
CA MET A 72 8.96 -7.03 -8.93
C MET A 72 7.92 -7.15 -10.06
N PRO A 73 8.30 -6.97 -11.33
CA PRO A 73 7.34 -7.03 -12.42
C PRO A 73 6.57 -8.36 -12.49
N SER A 74 7.20 -9.48 -12.10
CA SER A 74 6.52 -10.78 -12.01
C SER A 74 5.43 -10.81 -10.94
N THR A 75 5.65 -10.16 -9.80
CA THR A 75 4.67 -10.04 -8.72
C THR A 75 3.46 -9.20 -9.15
N ALA A 76 3.69 -8.06 -9.79
CA ALA A 76 2.61 -7.23 -10.31
C ALA A 76 1.79 -7.94 -11.40
N ARG A 77 2.45 -8.68 -12.31
CA ARG A 77 1.76 -9.47 -13.34
C ARG A 77 0.83 -10.52 -12.76
N ARG A 78 1.22 -11.20 -11.67
CA ARG A 78 0.33 -12.16 -10.98
C ARG A 78 -0.91 -11.50 -10.37
N MET A 79 -0.88 -10.19 -10.14
CA MET A 79 -2.02 -9.41 -9.66
C MET A 79 -2.82 -8.75 -10.80
N GLY A 80 -2.42 -8.95 -12.06
CA GLY A 80 -3.03 -8.28 -13.21
C GLY A 80 -2.72 -6.78 -13.29
N LEU A 81 -1.62 -6.33 -12.69
CA LEU A 81 -1.25 -4.91 -12.56
C LEU A 81 -0.05 -4.56 -13.44
N ASN A 82 -0.02 -3.34 -13.96
CA ASN A 82 1.15 -2.77 -14.63
C ASN A 82 2.07 -2.09 -13.59
N PRO A 83 3.23 -2.67 -13.22
CA PRO A 83 4.09 -2.12 -12.17
C PRO A 83 4.72 -0.77 -12.53
N TYR A 84 4.69 -0.36 -13.80
CA TYR A 84 5.23 0.92 -14.28
C TYR A 84 4.20 2.05 -14.23
N SER A 85 2.91 1.75 -14.02
CA SER A 85 1.89 2.76 -13.76
C SER A 85 1.93 3.15 -12.28
N LEU A 86 1.86 4.44 -11.97
CA LEU A 86 1.88 4.93 -10.58
C LEU A 86 0.77 4.28 -9.74
N ASP A 87 -0.43 4.26 -10.29
CA ASP A 87 -1.64 3.79 -9.60
C ASP A 87 -1.58 2.29 -9.32
N ASP A 88 -1.18 1.50 -10.32
CA ASP A 88 -1.06 0.06 -10.22
C ASP A 88 0.12 -0.36 -9.33
N ASN A 89 1.23 0.37 -9.36
CA ASN A 89 2.36 0.12 -8.46
C ASN A 89 1.96 0.32 -6.99
N ILE A 90 1.26 1.41 -6.69
CA ILE A 90 0.74 1.70 -5.34
C ILE A 90 -0.27 0.63 -4.91
N LYS A 91 -1.26 0.31 -5.75
CA LYS A 91 -2.24 -0.75 -5.47
C LYS A 91 -1.56 -2.07 -5.19
N GLY A 92 -0.63 -2.49 -6.05
CA GLY A 92 0.07 -3.76 -5.91
C GLY A 92 0.90 -3.85 -4.62
N GLY A 93 1.60 -2.78 -4.24
CA GLY A 93 2.33 -2.71 -2.97
C GLY A 93 1.42 -2.86 -1.75
N ILE A 94 0.30 -2.12 -1.73
CA ILE A 94 -0.69 -2.19 -0.65
C ILE A 94 -1.36 -3.58 -0.61
N MET A 95 -1.71 -4.16 -1.77
CA MET A 95 -2.29 -5.51 -1.88
C MET A 95 -1.33 -6.56 -1.33
N TYR A 96 -0.04 -6.45 -1.66
CA TYR A 96 0.98 -7.37 -1.19
C TYR A 96 1.16 -7.28 0.33
N TYR A 97 1.31 -6.07 0.87
CA TYR A 97 1.37 -5.86 2.32
C TYR A 97 0.14 -6.40 3.05
N LYS A 98 -1.07 -6.09 2.55
CA LYS A 98 -2.33 -6.59 3.11
C LYS A 98 -2.38 -8.12 3.10
N SER A 99 -1.86 -8.76 2.07
CA SER A 99 -1.78 -10.22 1.97
C SER A 99 -0.80 -10.81 3.00
N MET A 100 0.33 -10.15 3.24
CA MET A 100 1.28 -10.55 4.29
C MET A 100 0.67 -10.35 5.68
N TYR A 101 0.01 -9.22 5.93
CA TYR A 101 -0.67 -8.96 7.20
C TYR A 101 -1.78 -9.98 7.47
N LYS A 102 -2.59 -10.31 6.45
CA LYS A 102 -3.56 -11.41 6.55
C LYS A 102 -2.86 -12.72 6.90
N MET A 103 -1.73 -13.04 6.27
CA MET A 103 -1.04 -14.32 6.49
C MET A 103 -0.43 -14.45 7.90
N PHE A 104 0.14 -13.38 8.45
CA PHE A 104 0.94 -13.45 9.68
C PHE A 104 0.30 -12.78 10.91
N GLY A 105 -0.70 -11.91 10.74
CA GLY A 105 -1.45 -11.28 11.83
C GLY A 105 -0.66 -10.27 12.69
N SER A 106 0.61 -10.04 12.40
CA SER A 106 1.48 -9.03 13.03
C SER A 106 2.03 -8.09 11.95
N MET A 107 2.10 -6.81 12.28
CA MET A 107 2.68 -5.79 11.39
C MET A 107 4.16 -6.09 11.12
N GLU A 108 4.93 -6.41 12.16
CA GLU A 108 6.36 -6.71 12.06
C GLU A 108 6.63 -7.96 11.21
N LEU A 109 5.84 -9.02 11.40
CA LEU A 109 5.96 -10.24 10.59
C LEU A 109 5.50 -10.01 9.15
N ALA A 110 4.49 -9.17 8.93
CA ALA A 110 4.04 -8.80 7.60
C ALA A 110 5.11 -8.03 6.83
N LEU A 111 5.75 -7.04 7.48
CA LEU A 111 6.87 -6.29 6.92
C LEU A 111 8.10 -7.18 6.68
N ALA A 112 8.40 -8.08 7.60
CA ALA A 112 9.47 -9.06 7.41
C ALA A 112 9.17 -9.98 6.21
N ALA A 113 7.92 -10.39 6.01
CA ALA A 113 7.52 -11.20 4.86
C ALA A 113 7.48 -10.38 3.56
N TYR A 114 7.19 -9.09 3.66
CA TYR A 114 7.23 -8.15 2.55
C TYR A 114 8.64 -8.06 1.97
N ASN A 115 9.68 -7.95 2.81
CA ASN A 115 11.08 -7.83 2.40
C ASN A 115 11.81 -9.18 2.22
N ALA A 116 11.69 -10.11 3.17
CA ALA A 116 12.41 -11.39 3.14
C ALA A 116 11.62 -12.51 2.46
N GLY A 117 10.36 -12.27 2.10
CA GLY A 117 9.45 -13.28 1.58
C GLY A 117 8.79 -14.15 2.67
N PRO A 118 7.54 -14.60 2.45
CA PRO A 118 6.76 -15.33 3.45
C PRO A 118 7.34 -16.71 3.80
N ALA A 119 8.08 -17.34 2.89
CA ALA A 119 8.72 -18.63 3.15
C ALA A 119 9.78 -18.52 4.27
N ASN A 120 10.56 -17.45 4.28
CA ASN A 120 11.56 -17.20 5.32
C ASN A 120 10.89 -16.93 6.67
N VAL A 121 9.87 -16.08 6.71
CA VAL A 121 9.13 -15.83 7.98
C VAL A 121 8.47 -17.09 8.52
N LYS A 122 7.90 -17.94 7.66
CA LYS A 122 7.37 -19.27 8.05
C LYS A 122 8.46 -20.19 8.60
N LYS A 123 9.62 -20.24 7.94
CA LYS A 123 10.78 -21.06 8.36
C LYS A 123 11.27 -20.66 9.75
N TYR A 124 11.47 -19.36 9.99
CA TYR A 124 11.98 -18.86 11.26
C TYR A 124 10.91 -18.70 12.34
N ARG A 125 9.62 -18.67 11.97
CA ARG A 125 8.48 -18.34 12.85
C ARG A 125 8.66 -17.02 13.62
N ALA A 126 9.44 -16.12 13.03
CA ALA A 126 9.84 -14.83 13.56
C ALA A 126 10.35 -13.96 12.41
N VAL A 127 10.69 -12.70 12.71
CA VAL A 127 11.51 -11.89 11.79
C VAL A 127 12.82 -12.65 11.52
N PRO A 128 13.14 -13.01 10.27
CA PRO A 128 14.37 -13.73 9.95
C PRO A 128 15.61 -13.00 10.46
N PRO A 129 16.69 -13.72 10.83
CA PRO A 129 17.90 -13.13 11.37
C PRO A 129 18.76 -12.37 10.33
N TYR A 130 18.15 -11.87 9.26
CA TYR A 130 18.80 -11.08 8.22
C TYR A 130 18.93 -9.62 8.67
N LYS A 131 20.15 -9.09 8.64
CA LYS A 131 20.44 -7.71 9.09
C LYS A 131 19.62 -6.67 8.31
N GLU A 132 19.43 -6.89 7.02
CA GLU A 132 18.60 -6.06 6.15
C GLU A 132 17.14 -6.04 6.61
N THR A 133 16.51 -7.20 6.72
CA THR A 133 15.11 -7.32 7.13
C THR A 133 14.84 -6.72 8.51
N LYS A 134 15.74 -6.91 9.48
CA LYS A 134 15.60 -6.27 10.80
C LYS A 134 15.61 -4.74 10.71
N ARG A 135 16.51 -4.17 9.90
CA ARG A 135 16.57 -2.71 9.67
C ARG A 135 15.34 -2.20 8.93
N PHE A 136 14.89 -2.94 7.92
CA PHE A 136 13.69 -2.63 7.15
C PHE A 136 12.47 -2.53 8.06
N VAL A 137 12.24 -3.57 8.89
CA VAL A 137 11.13 -3.58 9.86
C VAL A 137 11.27 -2.43 10.86
N ALA A 138 12.44 -2.25 11.47
CA ALA A 138 12.64 -1.21 12.48
C ALA A 138 12.44 0.22 11.91
N GLY A 139 12.95 0.49 10.70
CA GLY A 139 12.78 1.77 10.02
C GLY A 139 11.32 2.08 9.74
N ILE A 140 10.58 1.12 9.20
CA ILE A 140 9.15 1.29 8.90
C ILE A 140 8.33 1.48 10.18
N MET A 141 8.61 0.72 11.25
CA MET A 141 7.90 0.90 12.52
C MET A 141 8.19 2.27 13.15
N SER A 142 9.42 2.77 13.04
CA SER A 142 9.79 4.13 13.45
C SER A 142 9.01 5.18 12.65
N ASP A 143 9.01 5.07 11.32
CA ASP A 143 8.28 5.99 10.45
C ASP A 143 6.76 5.92 10.66
N TYR A 144 6.24 4.72 10.90
CA TYR A 144 4.82 4.52 11.21
C TYR A 144 4.43 5.29 12.47
N ASN A 145 5.15 5.08 13.58
CA ASN A 145 4.90 5.80 14.82
C ASN A 145 5.04 7.32 14.63
N HIS A 146 6.02 7.77 13.84
CA HIS A 146 6.16 9.16 13.48
C HIS A 146 4.92 9.69 12.74
N PHE A 147 4.42 9.01 11.70
CA PHE A 147 3.22 9.42 10.98
C PHE A 147 1.94 9.32 11.82
N LYS A 148 1.88 8.44 12.83
CA LYS A 148 0.76 8.42 13.80
C LYS A 148 0.77 9.66 14.70
N ALA A 149 1.95 10.09 15.15
CA ALA A 149 2.11 11.28 16.00
C ALA A 149 2.04 12.60 15.21
N HIS A 150 2.60 12.61 14.00
CA HIS A 150 2.68 13.76 13.11
C HIS A 150 2.18 13.36 11.72
N PRO A 151 0.86 13.33 11.50
CA PRO A 151 0.28 12.91 10.24
C PRO A 151 0.80 13.73 9.05
N ASP A 152 1.11 13.04 7.95
CA ASP A 152 1.51 13.68 6.70
C ASP A 152 0.36 14.57 6.19
N PRO A 153 0.63 15.75 5.58
CA PRO A 153 -0.40 16.59 5.00
C PRO A 153 -1.40 15.86 4.09
N ALA A 154 -0.94 14.84 3.34
CA ALA A 154 -1.81 14.01 2.51
C ALA A 154 -2.86 13.24 3.33
N MET A 155 -2.52 12.78 4.54
CA MET A 155 -3.45 12.12 5.46
C MET A 155 -4.48 13.11 6.04
N ILE A 156 -4.05 14.33 6.33
CA ILE A 156 -4.92 15.39 6.87
C ILE A 156 -5.91 15.88 5.82
N ALA A 157 -5.45 16.05 4.57
CA ALA A 157 -6.27 16.54 3.46
C ALA A 157 -7.48 15.64 3.18
N VAL A 158 -7.33 14.32 3.26
CA VAL A 158 -8.43 13.37 3.04
C VAL A 158 -9.41 13.31 4.22
N LYS A 159 -8.97 13.62 5.45
CA LYS A 159 -9.83 13.65 6.64
C LYS A 159 -10.79 14.85 6.65
N LYS A 160 -10.47 15.93 5.94
CA LYS A 160 -11.40 17.04 5.72
C LYS A 160 -12.36 16.63 4.61
N PRO A 161 -13.69 16.60 4.84
CA PRO A 161 -14.62 16.44 3.73
C PRO A 161 -14.35 17.59 2.77
N THR A 162 -13.89 17.25 1.57
CA THR A 162 -13.85 18.22 0.48
C THR A 162 -15.30 18.67 0.28
N PRO A 163 -15.62 19.98 0.25
CA PRO A 163 -16.92 20.42 -0.20
C PRO A 163 -17.09 19.86 -1.60
N VAL A 164 -18.00 18.89 -1.75
CA VAL A 164 -18.35 18.36 -3.06
C VAL A 164 -18.94 19.54 -3.83
N ALA A 165 -18.15 20.11 -4.74
CA ALA A 165 -18.63 21.08 -5.70
C ALA A 165 -19.83 20.43 -6.40
N ASN A 166 -20.97 21.12 -6.30
CA ASN A 166 -22.30 20.70 -6.73
C ASN A 166 -22.28 19.82 -7.98
N ARG A 167 -22.48 18.51 -7.79
CA ARG A 167 -23.15 17.70 -8.80
C ARG A 167 -24.64 17.94 -8.61
N THR A 168 -25.24 18.62 -9.56
CA THR A 168 -26.68 18.84 -9.67
C THR A 168 -27.40 17.50 -9.53
N VAL A 169 -27.96 17.24 -8.36
CA VAL A 169 -28.83 16.09 -8.14
C VAL A 169 -30.20 16.49 -8.66
N VAL A 170 -30.58 15.95 -9.81
CA VAL A 170 -31.96 15.98 -10.27
C VAL A 170 -32.78 15.23 -9.22
N ALA A 171 -33.72 15.95 -8.61
CA ALA A 171 -34.58 15.46 -7.55
C ALA A 171 -35.45 14.30 -8.04
N VAL A 172 -35.26 13.11 -7.46
CA VAL A 172 -36.27 12.05 -7.44
C VAL A 172 -36.80 11.98 -6.02
N GLN A 173 -38.06 12.34 -5.86
CA GLN A 173 -38.79 12.27 -4.59
C GLN A 173 -39.18 10.82 -4.32
N THR A 174 -38.94 10.32 -3.11
CA THR A 174 -39.59 9.11 -2.59
C THR A 174 -40.00 9.28 -1.12
N PRO A 175 -41.05 8.57 -0.66
CA PRO A 175 -41.83 8.96 0.51
C PRO A 175 -41.24 8.55 1.87
N LYS A 176 -41.69 9.30 2.87
CA LYS A 176 -41.43 9.26 4.31
C LYS A 176 -41.94 7.97 4.98
N VAL A 177 -41.10 7.33 5.80
CA VAL A 177 -41.48 6.28 6.79
C VAL A 177 -40.94 6.70 8.18
N PRO A 178 -41.69 6.51 9.29
CA PRO A 178 -41.43 7.20 10.54
C PRO A 178 -40.39 6.53 11.46
N ALA A 179 -39.88 7.36 12.37
CA ALA A 179 -38.81 7.11 13.31
C ALA A 179 -39.16 6.10 14.42
N GLY A 180 -38.21 5.23 14.76
CA GLY A 180 -38.19 4.41 15.96
C GLY A 180 -36.88 4.63 16.73
N ALA A 181 -37.00 5.06 17.98
CA ALA A 181 -35.91 5.46 18.86
C ALA A 181 -35.07 4.27 19.37
N ALA A 182 -33.76 4.47 19.53
CA ALA A 182 -32.95 3.68 20.45
C ALA A 182 -31.81 4.50 21.07
N LYS A 183 -31.67 4.31 22.37
CA LYS A 183 -31.01 5.11 23.41
C LYS A 183 -29.48 5.10 23.34
N MET A 184 -28.86 6.24 23.69
CA MET A 184 -27.44 6.38 24.00
C MET A 184 -27.07 5.69 25.32
N VAL A 185 -25.91 5.01 25.35
CA VAL A 185 -25.14 4.74 26.59
C VAL A 185 -23.66 4.96 26.30
N ALA A 186 -23.04 5.84 27.08
CA ALA A 186 -21.61 6.14 27.07
C ALA A 186 -20.81 5.18 27.96
N LYS A 187 -19.56 4.84 27.58
CA LYS A 187 -18.48 4.52 28.54
C LYS A 187 -17.09 4.71 27.95
N ALA A 188 -16.20 5.27 28.78
CA ALA A 188 -14.86 5.79 28.51
C ALA A 188 -13.74 4.71 28.60
N PRO A 189 -12.43 5.06 28.60
CA PRO A 189 -11.39 4.53 27.73
C PRO A 189 -10.68 3.26 28.25
N VAL A 190 -10.26 2.36 27.34
CA VAL A 190 -9.48 1.17 27.70
C VAL A 190 -7.99 1.40 27.40
N LYS A 191 -7.18 1.35 28.46
CA LYS A 191 -5.71 1.33 28.42
C LYS A 191 -5.21 0.02 27.78
N SER A 192 -4.16 0.12 26.97
CA SER A 192 -3.50 -1.01 26.30
C SER A 192 -2.61 -1.80 27.27
N ALA A 193 -2.97 -3.05 27.53
CA ALA A 193 -2.07 -4.06 28.10
C ALA A 193 -1.54 -4.97 26.97
N PRO A 194 -0.28 -5.45 27.04
CA PRO A 194 0.26 -6.39 26.06
C PRO A 194 -0.34 -7.78 26.29
N LEU A 195 -0.84 -8.42 25.22
CA LEU A 195 -1.50 -9.74 25.30
C LEU A 195 -0.62 -10.88 24.75
N PRO A 196 -0.82 -12.12 25.27
CA PRO A 196 0.17 -13.19 25.30
C PRO A 196 0.18 -14.10 24.06
N VAL A 197 1.22 -14.93 23.99
CA VAL A 197 1.66 -15.80 22.88
C VAL A 197 0.64 -16.90 22.48
N SER A 198 -0.52 -17.01 23.13
CA SER A 198 -1.54 -18.05 22.84
C SER A 198 -2.44 -17.76 21.63
N ARG A 199 -2.37 -16.59 21.00
CA ARG A 199 -3.30 -16.16 19.94
C ARG A 199 -3.04 -16.73 18.53
N PHE A 200 -1.91 -17.41 18.31
CA PHE A 200 -1.49 -17.86 16.98
C PHE A 200 -2.43 -18.90 16.35
N GLU A 201 -3.03 -19.80 17.14
CA GLU A 201 -3.95 -20.82 16.61
C GLU A 201 -5.38 -20.30 16.42
N GLU A 202 -5.85 -19.39 17.29
CA GLU A 202 -7.16 -18.76 17.13
C GLU A 202 -7.21 -17.80 15.93
N ALA A 203 -6.15 -17.01 15.74
CA ALA A 203 -6.02 -16.16 14.54
C ALA A 203 -6.03 -17.00 13.25
N ARG A 204 -5.50 -18.22 13.29
CA ARG A 204 -5.49 -19.16 12.16
C ARG A 204 -6.89 -19.68 11.81
N LYS A 205 -7.74 -19.96 12.81
CA LYS A 205 -9.11 -20.48 12.60
C LYS A 205 -10.07 -19.42 12.04
N VAL A 206 -10.01 -18.19 12.56
CA VAL A 206 -10.85 -17.07 12.06
C VAL A 206 -10.51 -16.75 10.61
N ASN A 207 -9.24 -16.87 10.24
CA ASN A 207 -8.78 -16.47 8.91
C ASN A 207 -9.02 -17.56 7.84
N ALA A 208 -9.08 -18.84 8.21
CA ALA A 208 -9.35 -19.96 7.29
C ALA A 208 -10.71 -19.84 6.57
N GLN A 209 -11.70 -19.22 7.21
CA GLN A 209 -13.03 -18.99 6.61
C GLN A 209 -13.03 -17.85 5.57
N MET A 210 -12.04 -16.94 5.63
CA MET A 210 -11.87 -15.82 4.70
C MET A 210 -10.93 -16.11 3.51
N ILE A 211 -10.37 -17.32 3.43
CA ILE A 211 -9.40 -17.72 2.40
C ILE A 211 -10.08 -17.99 1.04
N LYS A 212 -11.39 -18.27 1.01
CA LYS A 212 -12.10 -18.74 -0.20
C LYS A 212 -12.43 -17.67 -1.27
N ALA A 213 -11.92 -16.43 -1.16
CA ALA A 213 -12.34 -15.32 -2.05
C ALA A 213 -11.21 -14.59 -2.80
N MET A 214 -9.99 -15.13 -2.86
CA MET A 214 -8.93 -14.59 -3.75
C MET A 214 -8.16 -15.75 -4.39
N PRO A 215 -8.01 -15.80 -5.73
CA PRO A 215 -7.33 -16.88 -6.42
C PRO A 215 -5.81 -16.70 -6.27
N MET A 216 -5.25 -16.93 -5.09
CA MET A 216 -3.81 -16.79 -4.82
C MET A 216 -3.22 -18.00 -4.06
N GLU A 217 -3.96 -19.10 -3.93
CA GLU A 217 -3.55 -20.24 -3.10
C GLU A 217 -2.40 -21.09 -3.67
N GLY A 218 -2.05 -20.93 -4.96
CA GLY A 218 -1.17 -21.90 -5.64
C GLY A 218 0.33 -21.72 -5.46
N GLU A 219 0.87 -20.50 -5.45
CA GLU A 219 2.22 -20.34 -6.01
C GLU A 219 3.11 -19.25 -5.38
N LEU A 220 3.12 -19.16 -4.05
CA LEU A 220 4.16 -18.44 -3.30
C LEU A 220 5.35 -19.34 -2.91
N LYS A 221 5.46 -20.52 -3.54
CA LYS A 221 6.35 -21.61 -3.10
C LYS A 221 7.79 -21.54 -3.64
N SER A 222 8.13 -20.61 -4.52
CA SER A 222 9.44 -20.64 -5.18
C SER A 222 10.03 -19.25 -5.36
N GLN A 223 11.20 -19.07 -4.74
CA GLN A 223 12.23 -18.07 -4.99
C GLN A 223 11.95 -16.62 -4.54
N SER A 224 12.65 -16.31 -3.45
CA SER A 224 12.81 -15.02 -2.79
C SER A 224 13.71 -14.10 -3.64
N VAL A 225 13.14 -13.01 -4.13
CA VAL A 225 13.55 -11.65 -3.77
C VAL A 225 12.22 -10.90 -3.67
N ALA A 226 11.70 -10.79 -2.46
CA ALA A 226 10.49 -10.01 -2.29
C ALA A 226 10.93 -8.55 -2.42
N ILE A 227 10.47 -7.92 -3.52
CA ILE A 227 10.48 -6.48 -3.83
C ILE A 227 11.74 -5.70 -3.45
#